data_AF-A0A2N4YFH2-F1
#
_entry.id   AF-A0A2N4YFH2-F1
#
_cell.length_a   1.000
_cell.length_b   1.000
_cell.length_c   1.000
_cell.angle_alpha   90.00
_cell.angle_beta   90.00
_cell.angle_gamma   90.00
#
_symmetry.space_group_name_H-M   'P 1'
#
loop_
_entity.id
_entity.type
_entity.pdbx_description
1 polymer ?
#
loop_
_entity_poly.entity_id
_entity_poly.type
_entity_poly.pdbx_seq_one_letter_code
_entity_poly.pdbx_strand_id
1 'polypeptide(L)'
;MRSVALLDGALIAAAPAGYCLAPGAGRRSGDGAVVLMGRCSAASTAEPAVLTLSVGPAGSAGAMTAGGAGLAAYFTSAEGRAALSREGRAGDVVVLEAVGSGEAFLLHVRDRAVGDYWRAVTGIRGRLVTVSASRPDGEALAEGKGRALVEAAVAALRRANAG
;
A
#
# COMPACT_ATOMS: atom_id res chain seq x y z
N MET A 1 -9.33 -0.90 16.21
CA MET A 1 -10.31 -0.15 15.39
C MET A 1 -10.25 -0.64 13.95
N ARG A 2 -11.32 -0.50 13.15
CA ARG A 2 -11.36 -0.97 11.75
C ARG A 2 -11.32 0.14 10.70
N SER A 3 -11.62 1.37 11.10
CA SER A 3 -11.46 2.56 10.26
C SER A 3 -11.13 3.78 11.11
N VAL A 4 -10.59 4.82 10.47
CA VAL A 4 -10.36 6.14 11.06
C VAL A 4 -10.37 7.22 9.98
N ALA A 5 -10.91 8.39 10.30
CA ALA A 5 -10.79 9.57 9.44
C ALA A 5 -9.35 10.12 9.50
N LEU A 6 -8.79 10.39 8.33
CA LEU A 6 -7.48 11.02 8.15
C LEU A 6 -7.67 12.40 7.54
N LEU A 7 -6.71 13.30 7.77
CA LEU A 7 -6.64 14.60 7.09
C LEU A 7 -7.97 15.37 7.20
N ASP A 8 -8.47 15.49 8.42
CA ASP A 8 -9.74 16.16 8.77
C ASP A 8 -10.96 15.65 7.97
N GLY A 9 -10.96 14.35 7.66
CA GLY A 9 -12.06 13.69 6.95
C GLY A 9 -11.90 13.64 5.44
N ALA A 10 -10.80 14.19 4.89
CA ALA A 10 -10.54 14.13 3.44
C ALA A 10 -10.33 12.70 2.93
N LEU A 11 -9.97 11.75 3.80
CA LEU A 11 -9.90 10.33 3.48
C LEU A 11 -10.23 9.46 4.69
N ILE A 12 -10.97 8.39 4.48
CA ILE A 12 -11.22 7.37 5.51
C ILE A 12 -10.28 6.18 5.28
N ALA A 13 -9.37 5.93 6.23
CA ALA A 13 -8.61 4.69 6.24
C ALA A 13 -9.49 3.56 6.75
N ALA A 14 -9.47 2.41 6.08
CA ALA A 14 -10.24 1.22 6.44
C ALA A 14 -9.39 -0.03 6.26
N ALA A 15 -9.35 -0.89 7.28
CA ALA A 15 -8.62 -2.13 7.24
C ALA A 15 -9.42 -3.23 6.51
N PRO A 16 -8.74 -4.15 5.78
CA PRO A 16 -9.41 -5.32 5.23
C PRO A 16 -9.88 -6.28 6.33
N ALA A 17 -10.72 -7.26 5.96
CA ALA A 17 -11.22 -8.27 6.89
C ALA A 17 -10.05 -9.03 7.57
N GLY A 18 -10.17 -9.27 8.88
CA GLY A 18 -9.10 -9.85 9.70
C GLY A 18 -8.04 -8.86 10.22
N TYR A 19 -8.03 -7.63 9.70
CA TYR A 19 -7.05 -6.61 10.07
C TYR A 19 -7.67 -5.43 10.83
N CYS A 20 -6.84 -4.82 11.67
CA CYS A 20 -7.16 -3.67 12.50
C CYS A 20 -6.05 -2.64 12.39
N LEU A 21 -6.42 -1.35 12.44
CA LEU A 21 -5.44 -0.27 12.48
C LEU A 21 -4.76 -0.28 13.86
N ALA A 22 -3.44 -0.06 13.88
CA ALA A 22 -2.68 0.08 15.11
C ALA A 22 -3.15 1.33 15.91
N PRO A 23 -3.16 1.29 17.24
CA PRO A 23 -3.44 2.47 18.07
C PRO A 23 -2.45 3.61 17.75
N GLY A 24 -2.94 4.85 17.65
CA GLY A 24 -2.11 6.00 17.25
C GLY A 24 -1.69 6.01 15.77
N ALA A 25 -2.23 5.11 14.94
CA ALA A 25 -1.94 5.07 13.51
C ALA A 25 -2.56 6.27 12.79
N GLY A 26 -1.67 7.10 12.27
CA GLY A 26 -1.99 8.38 11.64
C GLY A 26 -0.94 9.39 12.04
N ARG A 27 0.33 9.15 11.68
CA ARG A 27 1.33 10.22 11.76
C ARG A 27 0.91 11.25 10.70
N ARG A 28 0.25 12.31 11.14
CA ARG A 28 -0.22 13.42 10.32
C ARG A 28 0.98 14.34 10.12
N SER A 29 1.73 14.15 9.05
CA SER A 29 2.78 15.10 8.67
C SER A 29 2.24 15.94 7.52
N GLY A 30 1.84 17.19 7.80
CA GLY A 30 1.30 18.09 6.77
C GLY A 30 0.07 17.51 6.05
N ASP A 31 0.10 17.53 4.72
CA ASP A 31 -1.00 17.09 3.83
C ASP A 31 -0.98 15.58 3.52
N GLY A 32 -0.22 14.77 4.27
CA GLY A 32 -0.11 13.32 4.10
C GLY A 32 -0.35 12.55 5.38
N ALA A 33 -0.59 11.24 5.25
CA ALA A 33 -0.83 10.36 6.39
C ALA A 33 -0.25 8.95 6.16
N VAL A 34 0.26 8.34 7.24
CA VAL A 34 0.70 6.94 7.26
C VAL A 34 0.00 6.20 8.38
N VAL A 35 -0.53 5.01 8.05
CA VAL A 35 -1.29 4.13 8.96
C VAL A 35 -0.72 2.72 8.86
N LEU A 36 -0.46 2.11 10.00
CA LEU A 36 -0.09 0.69 10.10
C LEU A 36 -1.31 -0.14 10.50
N MET A 37 -1.40 -1.35 9.95
CA MET A 37 -2.44 -2.32 10.28
C MET A 37 -1.80 -3.69 10.48
N GLY A 38 -2.36 -4.45 11.40
CA GLY A 38 -1.97 -5.84 11.64
C GLY A 38 -3.22 -6.69 11.89
N ARG A 39 -3.02 -7.99 12.10
CA ARG A 39 -4.13 -8.89 12.48
C ARG A 39 -4.81 -8.36 13.74
N CYS A 40 -6.14 -8.37 13.76
CA CYS A 40 -6.90 -7.87 14.91
C CYS A 40 -6.64 -8.66 16.20
N SER A 41 -6.28 -9.95 16.07
CA SER A 41 -5.93 -10.81 17.18
C SER A 41 -4.93 -11.88 16.72
N ALA A 42 -4.16 -12.43 17.66
CA ALA A 42 -3.25 -13.54 17.39
C ALA A 42 -3.98 -14.81 16.94
N ALA A 43 -5.23 -15.00 17.38
CA ALA A 43 -6.10 -16.12 17.00
C ALA A 43 -6.75 -15.95 15.62
N SER A 44 -6.49 -14.86 14.90
CA SER A 44 -7.03 -14.65 13.56
C SER A 44 -6.42 -15.61 12.55
N THR A 45 -7.28 -16.18 11.70
CA THR A 45 -6.90 -17.00 10.53
C THR A 45 -6.43 -16.18 9.33
N ALA A 46 -6.44 -14.85 9.42
CA ALA A 46 -5.86 -14.00 8.39
C ALA A 46 -4.36 -14.27 8.26
N GLU A 47 -3.85 -14.14 7.04
CA GLU A 47 -2.42 -14.22 6.74
C GLU A 47 -1.63 -13.33 7.72
N PRO A 48 -0.55 -13.80 8.36
CA PRO A 48 0.28 -12.94 9.21
C PRO A 48 1.05 -11.90 8.38
N ALA A 49 0.53 -10.66 8.32
CA ALA A 49 1.20 -9.55 7.64
C ALA A 49 1.09 -8.24 8.41
N VAL A 50 1.96 -7.30 8.06
CA VAL A 50 1.82 -5.88 8.37
C VAL A 50 1.38 -5.17 7.11
N LEU A 51 0.30 -4.39 7.19
CA LEU A 51 -0.07 -3.48 6.12
C LEU A 51 0.37 -2.06 6.47
N THR A 52 1.00 -1.40 5.51
CA THR A 52 1.31 0.03 5.60
C THR A 52 0.53 0.78 4.55
N LEU A 53 -0.42 1.59 4.98
CA LEU A 53 -1.15 2.55 4.16
C LEU A 53 -0.43 3.90 4.20
N SER A 54 -0.16 4.48 3.05
CA SER A 54 0.30 5.86 2.92
C SER A 54 -0.63 6.65 2.00
N VAL A 55 -0.89 7.89 2.38
CA VAL A 55 -1.76 8.83 1.68
C VAL A 55 -0.94 10.05 1.33
N GLY A 56 -0.86 10.36 0.04
CA GLY A 56 -0.17 11.53 -0.49
C GLY A 56 -0.97 12.83 -0.35
N PRO A 57 -0.35 13.96 -0.72
CA PRO A 57 -0.97 15.27 -0.71
C PRO A 57 -2.15 15.37 -1.69
N ALA A 58 -2.98 16.40 -1.54
CA ALA A 58 -4.10 16.68 -2.43
C ALA A 58 -3.60 16.82 -3.88
N GLY A 59 -4.34 16.27 -4.83
CA GLY A 59 -3.99 16.30 -6.26
C GLY A 59 -2.94 15.25 -6.70
N SER A 60 -2.28 14.56 -5.75
CA SER A 60 -1.24 13.56 -6.09
C SER A 60 -1.76 12.35 -6.87
N ALA A 61 -3.08 12.10 -6.92
CA ALA A 61 -3.65 11.06 -7.76
C ALA A 61 -3.37 11.26 -9.27
N GLY A 62 -2.97 12.47 -9.69
CA GLY A 62 -2.50 12.73 -11.05
C GLY A 62 -1.41 11.76 -11.53
N ALA A 63 -0.59 11.20 -10.62
CA ALA A 63 0.39 10.17 -10.96
C ALA A 63 -0.24 8.92 -11.62
N MET A 64 -1.49 8.60 -11.32
CA MET A 64 -2.20 7.44 -11.90
C MET A 64 -2.56 7.63 -13.38
N THR A 65 -2.53 8.88 -13.89
CA THR A 65 -2.85 9.18 -15.30
C THR A 65 -1.85 8.58 -16.29
N ALA A 66 -0.65 8.22 -15.84
CA ALA A 66 0.34 7.50 -16.64
C ALA A 66 -0.15 6.10 -17.11
N GLY A 67 -1.20 5.56 -16.47
CA GLY A 67 -1.76 4.25 -16.78
C GLY A 67 -0.82 3.09 -16.45
N GLY A 68 -1.30 1.86 -16.64
CA GLY A 68 -0.54 0.66 -16.25
C GLY A 68 0.83 0.54 -16.93
N ALA A 69 0.90 0.81 -18.24
CA ALA A 69 2.15 0.73 -18.99
C ALA A 69 3.17 1.80 -18.55
N GLY A 70 2.74 3.05 -18.36
CA GLY A 70 3.60 4.13 -17.91
C GLY A 70 4.10 3.92 -16.47
N LEU A 71 3.22 3.44 -15.58
CA LEU A 71 3.61 3.09 -14.21
C LEU A 71 4.58 1.90 -14.18
N ALA A 72 4.36 0.86 -14.99
CA ALA A 72 5.29 -0.26 -15.11
C ALA A 72 6.67 0.19 -15.61
N ALA A 73 6.71 1.03 -16.65
CA ALA A 73 7.95 1.60 -17.15
C ALA A 73 8.68 2.45 -16.08
N TYR A 74 7.95 3.27 -15.33
CA TYR A 74 8.52 4.05 -14.24
C TYR A 74 9.10 3.16 -13.12
N PHE A 75 8.32 2.23 -12.57
CA PHE A 75 8.79 1.41 -11.44
C PHE A 75 9.91 0.43 -11.82
N THR A 76 10.07 0.11 -13.10
CA THR A 76 11.21 -0.66 -13.62
C THR A 76 12.41 0.20 -14.02
N SER A 77 12.33 1.54 -13.92
CA SER A 77 13.47 2.45 -14.09
C SER A 77 14.35 2.51 -12.83
N ALA A 78 15.53 3.13 -12.93
CA ALA A 78 16.37 3.35 -11.75
C ALA A 78 15.68 4.28 -10.73
N GLU A 79 15.04 5.35 -11.21
CA GLU A 79 14.32 6.33 -10.39
C GLU A 79 13.12 5.69 -9.68
N GLY A 80 12.31 4.90 -10.38
CA GLY A 80 11.16 4.23 -9.77
C GLY A 80 11.59 3.16 -8.76
N ARG A 81 12.64 2.40 -9.05
CA ARG A 81 13.22 1.46 -8.06
C ARG A 81 13.80 2.18 -6.85
N ALA A 82 14.47 3.31 -7.03
CA ALA A 82 14.92 4.15 -5.92
C ALA A 82 13.73 4.65 -5.07
N ALA A 83 12.61 5.04 -5.70
CA ALA A 83 11.40 5.45 -4.99
C ALA A 83 10.70 4.31 -4.22
N LEU A 84 10.86 3.06 -4.67
CA LEU A 84 10.40 1.88 -3.93
C LEU A 84 11.33 1.48 -2.78
N SER A 85 12.62 1.85 -2.89
CA SER A 85 13.65 1.47 -1.94
C SER A 85 13.44 2.12 -0.58
N ARG A 86 13.60 1.34 0.49
CA ARG A 86 13.59 1.90 1.85
C ARG A 86 14.74 2.88 2.08
N GLU A 87 15.86 2.66 1.40
CA GLU A 87 17.10 3.44 1.51
C GLU A 87 17.33 4.40 0.33
N GLY A 88 16.40 4.44 -0.63
CA GLY A 88 16.53 5.26 -1.84
C GLY A 88 17.52 4.71 -2.87
N ARG A 89 17.98 3.46 -2.73
CA ARG A 89 18.98 2.83 -3.61
C ARG A 89 18.32 1.87 -4.59
N ALA A 90 18.29 2.24 -5.86
CA ALA A 90 17.66 1.44 -6.93
C ALA A 90 18.22 0.01 -7.05
N GLY A 91 19.50 -0.19 -6.74
CA GLY A 91 20.18 -1.49 -6.80
C GLY A 91 19.77 -2.48 -5.70
N ASP A 92 19.07 -2.01 -4.67
CA ASP A 92 18.55 -2.88 -3.60
C ASP A 92 17.16 -3.44 -3.90
N VAL A 93 16.54 -2.97 -4.98
CA VAL A 93 15.15 -3.27 -5.30
C VAL A 93 15.10 -4.11 -6.57
N VAL A 94 14.32 -5.18 -6.51
CA VAL A 94 13.93 -5.98 -7.67
C VAL A 94 12.41 -5.92 -7.78
N VAL A 95 11.90 -5.49 -8.92
CA VAL A 95 10.47 -5.54 -9.23
C VAL A 95 10.19 -6.88 -9.91
N LEU A 96 9.49 -7.76 -9.22
CA LEU A 96 9.13 -9.11 -9.67
C LEU A 96 7.88 -9.09 -10.54
N GLU A 97 6.93 -8.22 -10.21
CA GLU A 97 5.69 -8.02 -10.99
C GLU A 97 5.28 -6.55 -10.94
N ALA A 98 4.73 -6.04 -12.05
CA ALA A 98 4.22 -4.69 -12.19
C ALA A 98 3.02 -4.70 -13.15
N VAL A 99 1.80 -4.58 -12.62
CA VAL A 99 0.58 -4.86 -13.38
C VAL A 99 -0.58 -3.95 -12.99
N GLY A 100 -1.39 -3.54 -13.97
CA GLY A 100 -2.67 -2.87 -13.70
C GLY A 100 -3.73 -3.85 -13.21
N SER A 101 -4.51 -3.46 -12.21
CA SER A 101 -5.63 -4.25 -11.66
C SER A 101 -6.81 -3.33 -11.35
N GLY A 102 -7.77 -3.25 -12.29
CA GLY A 102 -8.88 -2.30 -12.22
C GLY A 102 -8.39 -0.85 -12.11
N GLU A 103 -8.79 -0.17 -11.05
CA GLU A 103 -8.38 1.23 -10.77
C GLU A 103 -7.12 1.33 -9.89
N ALA A 104 -6.40 0.22 -9.69
CA ALA A 104 -5.14 0.17 -8.95
C ALA A 104 -4.01 -0.35 -9.84
N PHE A 105 -2.78 -0.08 -9.42
CA PHE A 105 -1.56 -0.63 -9.98
C PHE A 105 -0.86 -1.45 -8.90
N LEU A 106 -0.54 -2.70 -9.20
CA LEU A 106 0.03 -3.66 -8.26
C LEU A 106 1.49 -3.92 -8.60
N LEU A 107 2.29 -4.06 -7.55
CA LEU A 107 3.71 -4.33 -7.60
C LEU A 107 4.02 -5.50 -6.66
N HIS A 108 4.80 -6.46 -7.13
CA HIS A 108 5.49 -7.43 -6.28
C HIS A 108 6.97 -7.03 -6.26
N VAL A 109 7.50 -6.73 -5.09
CA VAL A 109 8.82 -6.13 -4.93
C VAL A 109 9.62 -6.91 -3.91
N ARG A 110 10.91 -7.08 -4.19
CA ARG A 110 11.90 -7.49 -3.20
C ARG A 110 12.87 -6.35 -2.96
N ASP A 111 12.92 -5.86 -1.73
CA ASP A 111 13.83 -4.82 -1.27
C ASP A 111 14.81 -5.43 -0.26
N ARG A 112 16.10 -5.10 -0.36
CA ARG A 112 17.14 -5.68 0.51
C ARG A 112 16.93 -5.41 2.01
N ALA A 113 16.39 -4.25 2.37
CA ALA A 113 16.18 -3.82 3.75
C ALA A 113 14.81 -4.24 4.31
N VAL A 114 13.81 -4.43 3.45
CA VAL A 114 12.43 -4.77 3.85
C VAL A 114 12.09 -6.25 3.64
N GLY A 115 12.69 -6.88 2.63
CA GLY A 115 12.33 -8.22 2.16
C GLY A 115 11.29 -8.19 1.04
N ASP A 116 10.49 -9.25 0.97
CA ASP A 116 9.48 -9.46 -0.07
C ASP A 116 8.13 -8.84 0.32
N TYR A 117 7.53 -8.06 -0.57
CA TYR A 117 6.25 -7.41 -0.32
C TYR A 117 5.42 -7.16 -1.57
N TRP A 118 4.10 -7.10 -1.37
CA TRP A 118 3.16 -6.59 -2.35
C TRP A 118 2.82 -5.13 -2.07
N ARG A 119 2.65 -4.32 -3.11
CA ARG A 119 2.20 -2.93 -3.00
C ARG A 119 1.14 -2.63 -4.05
N ALA A 120 0.03 -2.05 -3.62
CA ALA A 120 -0.93 -1.41 -4.50
C ALA A 120 -0.77 0.10 -4.46
N VAL A 121 -0.96 0.74 -5.61
CA VAL A 121 -0.98 2.19 -5.81
C VAL A 121 -2.31 2.54 -6.48
N THR A 122 -3.03 3.52 -5.95
CA THR A 122 -4.37 3.86 -6.42
C THR A 122 -4.70 5.33 -6.16
N GLY A 123 -5.62 5.91 -6.93
CA GLY A 123 -6.19 7.23 -6.63
C GLY A 123 -7.48 7.09 -5.81
N ILE A 124 -7.60 7.85 -4.71
CA ILE A 124 -8.86 7.97 -3.93
C ILE A 124 -9.04 9.44 -3.57
N ARG A 125 -10.19 10.03 -3.93
CA ARG A 125 -10.52 11.46 -3.67
C ARG A 125 -9.39 12.43 -4.06
N GLY A 126 -8.80 12.23 -5.24
CA GLY A 126 -7.72 13.08 -5.76
C GLY A 126 -6.35 12.89 -5.09
N ARG A 127 -6.21 11.95 -4.14
CA ARG A 127 -4.95 11.64 -3.46
C ARG A 127 -4.40 10.30 -3.92
N LEU A 128 -3.08 10.24 -4.07
CA LEU A 128 -2.38 8.98 -4.28
C LEU A 128 -2.38 8.19 -2.98
N VAL A 129 -2.86 6.97 -3.03
CA VAL A 129 -2.94 6.05 -1.92
C VAL A 129 -2.11 4.83 -2.24
N THR A 130 -1.20 4.48 -1.36
CA THR A 130 -0.43 3.25 -1.46
C THR A 130 -0.74 2.35 -0.27
N VAL A 131 -0.86 1.05 -0.51
CA VAL A 131 -0.93 0.06 0.55
C VAL A 131 0.07 -1.04 0.23
N SER A 132 0.95 -1.33 1.18
CA SER A 132 1.89 -2.45 1.09
C SER A 132 1.55 -3.52 2.11
N ALA A 133 1.83 -4.76 1.78
CA ALA A 133 1.70 -5.92 2.66
C ALA A 133 3.00 -6.72 2.64
N SER A 134 3.60 -6.91 3.81
CA SER A 134 4.82 -7.68 4.01
C SER A 134 4.75 -8.50 5.29
N ARG A 135 5.58 -9.52 5.41
CA ARG A 135 5.80 -10.17 6.71
C ARG A 135 6.77 -9.35 7.56
N PRO A 136 6.65 -9.37 8.90
CA PRO A 136 7.58 -8.66 9.79
C PRO A 136 9.04 -9.14 9.67
N ASP A 137 9.25 -10.39 9.30
CA ASP A 137 10.55 -11.04 9.14
C ASP A 137 11.15 -10.86 7.73
N GLY A 138 10.44 -10.19 6.82
CA GLY A 138 10.87 -9.94 5.44
C GLY A 138 10.73 -11.15 4.50
N GLU A 139 10.23 -12.29 5.00
CA GLU A 139 9.92 -13.44 4.14
C GLU A 139 8.72 -13.12 3.23
N ALA A 140 8.64 -13.85 2.11
CA ALA A 140 7.48 -13.78 1.24
C ALA A 140 6.21 -14.22 1.99
N LEU A 141 5.12 -13.48 1.74
CA LEU A 141 3.78 -13.97 2.10
C LEU A 141 3.49 -15.24 1.30
N ALA A 142 2.63 -16.10 1.84
CA ALA A 142 2.22 -17.31 1.13
C ALA A 142 1.70 -16.98 -0.30
N GLU A 143 1.91 -17.91 -1.22
CA GLU A 143 1.64 -17.69 -2.64
C GLU A 143 0.22 -17.14 -2.88
N GLY A 144 0.13 -16.08 -3.68
CA GLY A 144 -1.12 -15.37 -3.97
C GLY A 144 -1.72 -14.56 -2.81
N LYS A 145 -1.34 -14.82 -1.54
CA LYS A 145 -1.90 -14.12 -0.37
C LYS A 145 -1.50 -12.65 -0.32
N GLY A 146 -0.27 -12.31 -0.68
CA GLY A 146 0.20 -10.93 -0.71
C GLY A 146 -0.61 -10.06 -1.68
N ARG A 147 -0.79 -10.53 -2.92
CA ARG A 147 -1.64 -9.88 -3.93
C ARG A 147 -3.09 -9.74 -3.47
N ALA A 148 -3.70 -10.85 -3.05
CA ALA A 148 -5.10 -10.85 -2.60
C ALA A 148 -5.32 -9.90 -1.42
N LEU A 149 -4.33 -9.76 -0.52
CA LEU A 149 -4.41 -8.88 0.63
C LEU A 149 -4.37 -7.39 0.25
N VAL A 150 -3.47 -6.99 -0.66
CA VAL A 150 -3.43 -5.59 -1.11
C VAL A 150 -4.66 -5.23 -1.94
N GLU A 151 -5.19 -6.16 -2.74
CA GLU A 151 -6.46 -5.98 -3.47
C GLU A 151 -7.64 -5.82 -2.49
N ALA A 152 -7.72 -6.66 -1.45
CA ALA A 152 -8.74 -6.55 -0.41
C ALA A 152 -8.63 -5.23 0.36
N ALA A 153 -7.42 -4.75 0.63
CA ALA A 153 -7.19 -3.47 1.29
C ALA A 153 -7.64 -2.29 0.41
N VAL A 154 -7.30 -2.29 -0.89
CA VAL A 154 -7.80 -1.29 -1.84
C VAL A 154 -9.32 -1.29 -1.90
N ALA A 155 -9.95 -2.47 -1.97
CA ALA A 155 -11.41 -2.58 -1.99
C ALA A 155 -12.05 -2.02 -0.70
N ALA A 156 -11.45 -2.27 0.47
CA ALA A 156 -11.92 -1.71 1.74
C ALA A 156 -11.82 -0.18 1.77
N LEU A 157 -10.71 0.38 1.31
CA LEU A 157 -10.49 1.82 1.21
C LEU A 157 -11.49 2.48 0.26
N ARG A 158 -11.71 1.90 -0.92
CA ARG A 158 -12.69 2.42 -1.89
C ARG A 158 -14.10 2.43 -1.34
N ARG A 159 -14.56 1.33 -0.75
CA ARG A 159 -15.89 1.26 -0.12
C ARG A 159 -16.07 2.30 0.98
N ALA A 160 -15.05 2.50 1.82
CA ALA A 160 -15.11 3.50 2.89
C ALA A 160 -15.16 4.95 2.37
N ASN A 161 -14.80 5.20 1.10
CA ASN A 161 -14.71 6.53 0.52
C ASN A 161 -15.66 6.73 -0.67
N ALA A 162 -16.65 5.86 -0.90
CA ALA A 162 -17.55 5.93 -2.05
C ALA A 162 -18.64 7.03 -1.98
N GLY A 163 -18.70 7.80 -0.88
CA GLY A 163 -19.70 8.86 -0.64
C GLY A 163 -19.35 10.26 -1.14
#